data_AF-A0A7S3PSE0-F1
#
_entry.id   AF-A0A7S3PSE0-F1
#
_cell.length_a   1.000
_cell.length_b   1.000
_cell.length_c   1.000
_cell.angle_alpha   90.00
_cell.angle_beta   90.00
_cell.angle_gamma   90.00
#
_symmetry.space_group_name_H-M   'P 1'
#
loop_
_entity.id
_entity.type
_entity.pdbx_description
1 polymer ?
#
loop_
_entity_poly.entity_id
_entity_poly.type
_entity_poly.pdbx_seq_one_letter_code
_entity_poly.pdbx_strand_id
1 'polypeptide(L)'
;MAEQVDISFRDQVTFAGSSDCNDFQPNKFKPDICINCSKKILLHSSESVKDDSLIKAALEYSQPGLPSLIFESYSRADRANGKGGSLWLGGFKSAINLKHLQENNVQLVVNTAAGLEIFGPKFVKGKQKVKDSGIEFVELGWVDNLEQQIEPEVLSDTIRSIDKVLREDRGSVLVHCAQGKSRSSSVVVAFLMATSYGDLNFDNALEEVKMQRNMAQPNKNFEAQLKQWHKSAEFRAIRDEMCTETPS
;
A
#
# COMPACT_ATOMS: atom_id res chain seq x y z
N MET A 1 8.45 28.22 -6.82
CA MET A 1 7.47 27.88 -5.77
C MET A 1 6.79 26.61 -6.26
N ALA A 2 6.99 25.47 -5.58
CA ALA A 2 6.25 24.26 -5.95
C ALA A 2 4.76 24.56 -5.69
N GLU A 3 3.90 24.39 -6.69
CA GLU A 3 2.45 24.41 -6.48
C GLU A 3 2.16 23.36 -5.40
N GLN A 4 1.60 23.80 -4.27
CA GLN A 4 0.99 22.87 -3.33
C GLN A 4 -0.20 22.27 -4.06
N VAL A 5 -0.02 21.05 -4.58
CA VAL A 5 -1.12 20.22 -5.03
C VAL A 5 -2.06 20.09 -3.83
N ASP A 6 -3.26 20.65 -3.93
CA ASP A 6 -4.28 20.58 -2.88
C ASP A 6 -4.84 19.15 -2.86
N ILE A 7 -4.16 18.27 -2.12
CA ILE A 7 -4.50 16.84 -2.03
C ILE A 7 -5.73 16.69 -1.14
N SER A 8 -6.80 16.16 -1.72
CA SER A 8 -8.08 15.92 -1.06
C SER A 8 -8.19 14.51 -0.46
N PHE A 9 -9.28 14.25 0.28
CA PHE A 9 -9.60 12.88 0.70
C PHE A 9 -10.00 11.98 -0.47
N ARG A 10 -10.44 12.54 -1.60
CA ARG A 10 -10.77 11.78 -2.81
C ARG A 10 -9.54 11.21 -3.46
N ASP A 11 -8.43 11.93 -3.42
CA ASP A 11 -7.14 11.45 -3.92
C ASP A 11 -6.61 10.26 -3.12
N GLN A 12 -7.25 9.91 -2.00
CA GLN A 12 -6.91 8.75 -1.20
C GLN A 12 -7.67 7.47 -1.55
N VAL A 13 -8.72 7.56 -2.38
CA VAL A 13 -9.66 6.47 -2.64
C VAL A 13 -10.13 6.40 -4.08
N THR A 14 -10.39 5.19 -4.58
CA THR A 14 -11.15 4.99 -5.82
C THR A 14 -12.60 4.62 -5.50
N PHE A 15 -13.56 5.35 -6.05
CA PHE A 15 -14.99 5.03 -6.00
C PHE A 15 -15.34 3.99 -7.06
N ALA A 16 -16.04 2.92 -6.67
CA ALA A 16 -16.45 1.87 -7.59
C ALA A 16 -17.69 2.24 -8.41
N GLY A 17 -18.54 3.15 -7.90
CA GLY A 17 -19.76 3.58 -8.60
C GLY A 17 -20.77 2.46 -8.87
N SER A 18 -20.73 1.35 -8.13
CA SER A 18 -21.60 0.17 -8.34
C SER A 18 -22.89 0.19 -7.52
N SER A 19 -23.18 1.30 -6.87
CA SER A 19 -24.39 1.54 -6.10
C SER A 19 -25.27 2.53 -6.85
N ASP A 20 -26.55 2.19 -7.06
CA ASP A 20 -27.57 3.09 -7.62
C ASP A 20 -28.05 4.16 -6.61
N CYS A 21 -27.37 4.29 -5.46
CA CYS A 21 -27.68 5.28 -4.44
C CYS A 21 -26.96 6.60 -4.76
N ASN A 22 -27.73 7.63 -5.09
CA ASN A 22 -27.21 8.94 -5.51
C ASN A 22 -26.92 9.90 -4.36
N ASP A 23 -27.15 9.50 -3.12
CA ASP A 23 -26.94 10.34 -1.93
C ASP A 23 -26.46 9.48 -0.76
N PHE A 24 -25.15 9.49 -0.54
CA PHE A 24 -24.54 8.78 0.58
C PHE A 24 -24.90 9.46 1.90
N GLN A 25 -25.56 8.72 2.79
CA GLN A 25 -25.94 9.19 4.12
C GLN A 25 -25.26 8.30 5.18
N PRO A 26 -24.25 8.80 5.93
CA PRO A 26 -23.44 7.97 6.83
C PRO A 26 -24.26 7.44 8.00
N ASN A 27 -24.08 6.16 8.33
CA ASN A 27 -24.60 5.60 9.56
C ASN A 27 -23.82 6.15 10.77
N LYS A 28 -24.56 6.60 11.80
CA LYS A 28 -23.99 7.19 13.03
C LYS A 28 -22.95 6.32 13.73
N PHE A 29 -23.09 4.99 13.71
CA PHE A 29 -22.21 4.05 14.39
C PHE A 29 -21.21 3.37 13.44
N LYS A 30 -21.50 3.37 12.13
CA LYS A 30 -20.66 2.79 11.08
C LYS A 30 -20.55 3.80 9.93
N PRO A 31 -19.74 4.87 10.09
CA PRO A 31 -19.72 5.99 9.14
C PRO A 31 -19.27 5.60 7.73
N ASP A 32 -18.73 4.40 7.54
CA ASP A 32 -18.41 3.84 6.24
C ASP A 32 -19.60 3.18 5.52
N ILE A 33 -20.77 3.07 6.15
CA ILE A 33 -21.99 2.44 5.61
C ILE A 33 -23.11 3.45 5.43
N CYS A 34 -23.79 3.41 4.28
CA CYS A 34 -24.93 4.24 3.95
C CYS A 34 -26.21 3.74 4.62
N ILE A 35 -27.00 4.61 5.24
CA ILE A 35 -28.30 4.24 5.85
C ILE A 35 -29.39 3.94 4.82
N ASN A 36 -29.29 4.50 3.61
CA ASN A 36 -30.33 4.35 2.59
C ASN A 36 -30.25 3.02 1.85
N CYS A 37 -29.03 2.53 1.58
CA CYS A 37 -28.82 1.34 0.75
C CYS A 37 -27.99 0.25 1.46
N SER A 38 -27.52 0.50 2.69
CA SER A 38 -26.63 -0.41 3.45
C SER A 38 -25.31 -0.77 2.77
N LYS A 39 -24.95 -0.09 1.68
CA LYS A 39 -23.67 -0.28 0.97
C LYS A 39 -22.59 0.64 1.55
N LYS A 40 -21.33 0.24 1.37
CA LYS A 40 -20.17 1.04 1.79
C LYS A 40 -20.04 2.34 0.98
N ILE A 41 -19.46 3.37 1.57
CA ILE A 41 -19.23 4.68 0.95
C ILE A 41 -18.55 4.56 -0.43
N LEU A 42 -17.49 3.74 -0.53
CA LEU A 42 -16.72 3.58 -1.77
C LEU A 42 -17.44 2.76 -2.85
N LEU A 43 -18.60 2.16 -2.56
CA LEU A 43 -19.45 1.56 -3.59
C LEU A 43 -20.35 2.57 -4.28
N HIS A 44 -20.45 3.80 -3.76
CA HIS A 44 -21.19 4.87 -4.42
C HIS A 44 -20.32 5.57 -5.47
N SER A 45 -20.93 6.47 -6.26
CA SER A 45 -20.17 7.33 -7.16
C SER A 45 -19.49 8.45 -6.37
N SER A 46 -18.44 9.05 -6.92
CA SER A 46 -17.74 10.17 -6.28
C SER A 46 -18.70 11.32 -5.97
N GLU A 47 -19.60 11.62 -6.91
CA GLU A 47 -20.56 12.72 -6.89
C GLU A 47 -21.66 12.55 -5.81
N SER A 48 -21.98 11.30 -5.48
CA SER A 48 -23.00 10.98 -4.46
C SER A 48 -22.53 11.25 -3.02
N VAL A 49 -21.22 11.43 -2.81
CA VAL A 49 -20.64 11.81 -1.52
C VAL A 49 -20.40 13.31 -1.56
N LYS A 50 -21.24 14.11 -0.90
CA LYS A 50 -21.22 15.57 -1.02
C LYS A 50 -20.17 16.27 -0.16
N ASP A 51 -19.64 15.59 0.85
CA ASP A 51 -18.69 16.13 1.82
C ASP A 51 -17.51 15.16 1.99
N ASP A 52 -16.31 15.64 1.70
CA ASP A 52 -15.06 14.89 1.80
C ASP A 52 -14.71 14.53 3.25
N SER A 53 -15.26 15.24 4.25
CA SER A 53 -15.16 14.88 5.66
C SER A 53 -15.76 13.50 5.96
N LEU A 54 -16.75 13.06 5.16
CA LEU A 54 -17.34 11.72 5.26
C LEU A 54 -16.37 10.64 4.78
N ILE A 55 -15.59 10.93 3.74
CA ILE A 55 -14.53 10.04 3.26
C ILE A 55 -13.48 9.89 4.35
N LYS A 56 -13.06 10.99 4.97
CA LYS A 56 -12.16 10.99 6.12
C LYS A 56 -12.70 10.09 7.24
N ALA A 57 -13.94 10.33 7.69
CA ALA A 57 -14.52 9.60 8.81
C ALA A 57 -14.64 8.09 8.51
N ALA A 58 -15.01 7.72 7.28
CA ALA A 58 -15.08 6.33 6.85
C ALA A 58 -13.68 5.66 6.80
N LEU A 59 -12.66 6.37 6.31
CA LEU A 59 -11.28 5.88 6.33
C LEU A 59 -10.76 5.73 7.76
N GLU A 60 -10.97 6.73 8.62
CA GLU A 60 -10.58 6.65 10.02
C GLU A 60 -11.30 5.52 10.76
N TYR A 61 -12.57 5.24 10.45
CA TYR A 61 -13.30 4.13 11.07
C TYR A 61 -12.82 2.76 10.57
N SER A 62 -12.64 2.60 9.26
CA SER A 62 -12.37 1.29 8.64
C SER A 62 -10.93 0.78 8.80
N GLN A 63 -9.98 1.64 9.20
CA GLN A 63 -8.58 1.24 9.34
C GLN A 63 -8.27 0.72 10.76
N PRO A 64 -7.89 -0.57 10.93
CA PRO A 64 -7.67 -1.18 12.24
C PRO A 64 -6.32 -0.81 12.89
N GLY A 65 -5.38 -0.22 12.14
CA GLY A 65 -4.06 0.17 12.64
C GLY A 65 -3.03 -0.95 12.75
N LEU A 66 -3.41 -2.18 12.42
CA LEU A 66 -2.51 -3.32 12.23
C LEU A 66 -2.37 -3.62 10.74
N PRO A 67 -1.14 -3.79 10.21
CA PRO A 67 -0.92 -4.29 8.86
C PRO A 67 -1.11 -5.82 8.80
N SER A 68 -1.20 -6.35 7.58
CA SER A 68 -1.17 -7.78 7.29
C SER A 68 0.27 -8.23 7.02
N LEU A 69 0.69 -9.37 7.57
CA LEU A 69 1.94 -10.03 7.18
C LEU A 69 1.75 -10.67 5.81
N ILE A 70 2.53 -10.26 4.81
CA ILE A 70 2.48 -10.84 3.46
C ILE A 70 3.30 -12.12 3.41
N PHE A 71 4.53 -12.07 3.92
CA PHE A 71 5.36 -13.24 4.17
C PHE A 71 6.37 -12.93 5.27
N GLU A 72 6.88 -14.01 5.85
CA GLU A 72 8.09 -14.04 6.67
C GLU A 72 9.19 -14.78 5.91
N SER A 73 10.46 -14.55 6.29
CA SER A 73 11.61 -15.26 5.74
C SER A 73 11.71 -15.14 4.21
N TYR A 74 12.04 -13.93 3.75
CA TYR A 74 12.05 -13.53 2.34
C TYR A 74 12.83 -14.48 1.39
N SER A 75 13.96 -15.06 1.78
CA SER A 75 14.69 -16.02 0.93
C SER A 75 14.50 -17.49 1.34
N ARG A 76 14.63 -18.41 0.37
CA ARG A 76 14.57 -19.88 0.61
C ARG A 76 15.72 -20.38 1.50
N ALA A 77 16.93 -19.84 1.32
CA ALA A 77 18.08 -20.16 2.16
C ALA A 77 17.87 -19.63 3.59
N ASP A 78 17.17 -18.49 3.72
CA ASP A 78 16.84 -17.90 5.00
C ASP A 78 15.67 -18.59 5.70
N ARG A 79 14.71 -19.17 4.97
CA ARG A 79 13.62 -20.00 5.54
C ARG A 79 14.14 -21.24 6.28
N ALA A 80 15.24 -21.82 5.79
CA ALA A 80 15.87 -22.97 6.44
C ALA A 80 16.61 -22.59 7.73
N ASN A 81 16.98 -21.31 7.89
CA ASN A 81 17.79 -20.80 9.00
C ASN A 81 17.07 -19.78 9.89
N GLY A 82 15.84 -19.38 9.56
CA GLY A 82 15.03 -18.37 10.27
C GLY A 82 15.56 -16.93 10.18
N LYS A 83 16.29 -16.57 9.12
CA LYS A 83 17.09 -15.31 9.06
C LYS A 83 16.52 -14.19 8.17
N GLY A 84 15.43 -14.43 7.45
CA GLY A 84 14.94 -13.50 6.43
C GLY A 84 13.93 -12.50 7.00
N GLY A 85 13.92 -11.30 6.44
CA GLY A 85 12.98 -10.24 6.78
C GLY A 85 11.51 -10.56 6.51
N SER A 86 10.64 -9.74 7.09
CA SER A 86 9.18 -9.83 6.90
C SER A 86 8.63 -8.64 6.13
N LEU A 87 7.71 -8.89 5.21
CA LEU A 87 7.02 -7.85 4.45
C LEU A 87 5.59 -7.66 4.98
N TRP A 88 5.24 -6.42 5.31
CA TRP A 88 3.95 -6.03 5.85
C TRP A 88 3.20 -5.09 4.90
N LEU A 89 1.87 -5.23 4.83
CA LEU A 89 0.99 -4.38 4.02
C LEU A 89 -0.12 -3.76 4.88
N GLY A 90 -0.21 -2.43 4.92
CA GLY A 90 -1.13 -1.73 5.82
C GLY A 90 -1.75 -0.43 5.29
N GLY A 91 -2.63 0.15 6.10
CA GLY A 91 -3.16 1.50 5.90
C GLY A 91 -2.38 2.54 6.72
N PHE A 92 -2.79 3.81 6.64
CA PHE A 92 -2.02 4.93 7.22
C PHE A 92 -1.83 4.80 8.73
N LYS A 93 -2.79 4.21 9.44
CA LYS A 93 -2.66 3.97 10.89
C LYS A 93 -1.55 2.98 11.25
N SER A 94 -1.24 2.03 10.36
CA SER A 94 -0.13 1.09 10.55
C SER A 94 1.21 1.82 10.57
N ALA A 95 1.36 2.86 9.75
CA ALA A 95 2.59 3.65 9.64
C ALA A 95 2.92 4.48 10.88
N ILE A 96 1.92 4.71 11.76
CA ILE A 96 2.11 5.44 13.03
C ILE A 96 2.01 4.52 14.25
N ASN A 97 1.90 3.21 14.05
CA ASN A 97 1.87 2.23 15.11
C ASN A 97 3.30 1.82 15.49
N LEU A 98 4.03 2.74 16.13
CA LEU A 98 5.45 2.56 16.48
C LEU A 98 5.70 1.26 17.25
N LYS A 99 4.78 0.87 18.16
CA LYS A 99 4.89 -0.37 18.92
C LYS A 99 4.98 -1.58 17.99
N HIS A 100 4.04 -1.70 17.06
CA HIS A 100 4.04 -2.80 16.09
C HIS A 100 5.30 -2.76 15.20
N LEU A 101 5.70 -1.58 14.74
CA LEU A 101 6.90 -1.43 13.90
C LEU A 101 8.16 -1.91 14.62
N GLN A 102 8.35 -1.54 15.89
CA GLN A 102 9.50 -1.96 16.69
C GLN A 102 9.46 -3.45 17.04
N GLU A 103 8.29 -3.97 17.44
CA GLU A 103 8.11 -5.39 17.78
C GLU A 103 8.41 -6.33 16.60
N ASN A 104 8.25 -5.85 15.37
CA ASN A 104 8.50 -6.62 14.15
C ASN A 104 9.78 -6.19 13.41
N ASN A 105 10.66 -5.42 14.06
CA ASN A 105 11.92 -4.94 13.50
C ASN A 105 11.75 -4.28 12.12
N VAL A 106 10.72 -3.46 11.97
CA VAL A 106 10.52 -2.68 10.73
C VAL A 106 11.57 -1.58 10.67
N GLN A 107 12.41 -1.63 9.64
CA GLN A 107 13.50 -0.67 9.40
C GLN A 107 13.14 0.32 8.28
N LEU A 108 12.24 -0.08 7.38
CA LEU A 108 11.79 0.75 6.26
C LEU A 108 10.27 0.79 6.20
N VAL A 109 9.73 2.00 6.03
CA VAL A 109 8.33 2.27 5.71
C VAL A 109 8.24 2.87 4.31
N VAL A 110 7.61 2.15 3.39
CA VAL A 110 7.28 2.64 2.06
C VAL A 110 5.89 3.28 2.11
N ASN A 111 5.85 4.61 2.19
CA ASN A 111 4.62 5.38 2.04
C ASN A 111 4.33 5.61 0.55
N THR A 112 3.35 4.88 0.04
CA THR A 112 2.92 5.03 -1.36
C THR A 112 2.00 6.22 -1.59
N ALA A 113 1.44 6.83 -0.54
CA ALA A 113 0.39 7.83 -0.67
C ALA A 113 0.91 9.27 -0.49
N ALA A 114 0.47 10.19 -1.35
CA ALA A 114 0.63 11.62 -1.13
C ALA A 114 -0.36 12.14 -0.07
N GLY A 115 0.04 13.19 0.66
CA GLY A 115 -0.86 14.05 1.43
C GLY A 115 -1.61 13.37 2.57
N LEU A 116 -1.04 12.36 3.23
CA LEU A 116 -1.69 11.73 4.40
C LEU A 116 -1.75 12.66 5.63
N GLU A 117 -1.08 13.80 5.59
CA GLU A 117 -1.14 14.86 6.61
C GLU A 117 -2.57 15.41 6.82
N ILE A 118 -3.45 15.24 5.83
CA ILE A 118 -4.89 15.57 5.91
C ILE A 118 -5.63 14.80 7.02
N PHE A 119 -5.10 13.65 7.46
CA PHE A 119 -5.61 12.91 8.63
C PHE A 119 -5.31 13.61 9.96
N GLY A 120 -4.62 14.75 9.92
CA GLY A 120 -4.52 15.70 11.01
C GLY A 120 -3.36 15.44 11.96
N PRO A 121 -3.29 16.20 13.08
CA PRO A 121 -2.10 16.28 13.93
C PRO A 121 -1.66 14.96 14.53
N LYS A 122 -2.59 14.02 14.75
CA LYS A 122 -2.28 12.69 15.28
C LYS A 122 -1.40 11.90 14.30
N PHE A 123 -1.72 11.93 13.01
CA PHE A 123 -0.91 11.26 12.00
C PHE A 123 0.45 11.94 11.85
N VAL A 124 0.48 13.27 11.73
CA VAL A 124 1.72 14.05 11.59
C VAL A 124 2.70 13.78 12.74
N LYS A 125 2.24 13.90 13.98
CA LYS A 125 3.07 13.62 15.17
C LYS A 125 3.47 12.15 15.27
N GLY A 126 2.58 11.24 14.89
CA GLY A 126 2.87 9.80 14.87
C GLY A 126 3.97 9.45 13.86
N LYS A 127 3.87 9.98 12.63
CA LYS A 127 4.88 9.81 11.57
C LYS A 127 6.22 10.38 12.00
N GLN A 128 6.24 11.58 12.59
CA GLN A 128 7.47 12.17 13.12
C GLN A 128 8.10 11.28 14.19
N LYS A 129 7.30 10.77 15.14
CA LYS A 129 7.79 9.87 16.19
C LYS A 129 8.43 8.59 15.63
N VAL A 130 7.89 8.05 14.54
CA VAL A 130 8.45 6.88 13.86
C VAL A 130 9.77 7.22 13.18
N LYS A 131 9.87 8.37 12.49
CA LYS A 131 11.14 8.86 11.93
C LYS A 131 12.19 9.10 13.02
N ASP A 132 11.80 9.69 14.15
CA ASP A 132 12.68 9.95 15.30
C ASP A 132 13.21 8.66 15.95
N SER A 133 12.53 7.52 15.74
CA SER A 133 13.03 6.21 16.19
C SER A 133 14.06 5.56 15.27
N GLY A 134 14.43 6.24 14.17
CA GLY A 134 15.44 5.76 13.21
C GLY A 134 14.87 4.86 12.10
N ILE A 135 13.55 4.75 11.97
CA ILE A 135 12.91 3.99 10.88
C ILE A 135 12.91 4.87 9.61
N GLU A 136 13.45 4.34 8.52
CA GLU A 136 13.56 5.03 7.24
C GLU A 136 12.22 5.09 6.50
N PHE A 137 12.06 6.11 5.66
CA PHE A 137 10.87 6.29 4.83
C PHE A 137 11.24 6.48 3.36
N VAL A 138 10.57 5.72 2.50
CA VAL A 138 10.46 6.00 1.06
C VAL A 138 9.08 6.59 0.82
N GLU A 139 9.01 7.75 0.16
CA GLU A 139 7.78 8.51 -0.08
C GLU A 139 7.51 8.56 -1.59
N LEU A 140 6.52 7.80 -2.08
CA LEU A 140 6.23 7.74 -3.53
C LEU A 140 5.26 8.83 -4.00
N GLY A 141 4.47 9.39 -3.08
CA GLY A 141 3.58 10.51 -3.40
C GLY A 141 2.49 10.18 -4.42
N TRP A 142 1.94 8.97 -4.43
CA TRP A 142 0.86 8.61 -5.36
C TRP A 142 -0.53 9.00 -4.86
N VAL A 143 -1.39 9.37 -5.80
CA VAL A 143 -2.85 9.49 -5.62
C VAL A 143 -3.57 8.23 -6.12
N ASP A 144 -4.72 7.90 -5.54
CA ASP A 144 -5.47 6.67 -5.82
C ASP A 144 -6.58 6.90 -6.85
N ASN A 145 -6.22 7.41 -8.01
CA ASN A 145 -7.13 7.69 -9.11
C ASN A 145 -6.72 6.96 -10.41
N LEU A 146 -7.50 7.16 -11.46
CA LEU A 146 -7.28 6.52 -12.75
C LEU A 146 -6.26 7.25 -13.64
N GLU A 147 -5.63 8.31 -13.14
CA GLU A 147 -4.68 9.15 -13.89
C GLU A 147 -3.24 8.99 -13.40
N GLN A 148 -3.04 8.56 -12.14
CA GLN A 148 -1.71 8.35 -11.55
C GLN A 148 -0.84 7.45 -12.43
N GLN A 149 0.38 7.90 -12.74
CA GLN A 149 1.36 7.10 -13.46
C GLN A 149 2.37 6.48 -12.49
N ILE A 150 2.72 5.23 -12.72
CA ILE A 150 3.83 4.53 -12.06
C ILE A 150 5.05 4.76 -12.94
N GLU A 151 6.03 5.50 -12.42
CA GLU A 151 7.33 5.64 -13.06
C GLU A 151 8.13 4.34 -12.87
N PRO A 152 8.54 3.64 -13.95
CA PRO A 152 9.21 2.35 -13.83
C PRO A 152 10.52 2.41 -13.03
N GLU A 153 11.30 3.48 -13.17
CA GLU A 153 12.54 3.67 -12.42
C GLU A 153 12.29 3.79 -10.92
N VAL A 154 11.32 4.62 -10.52
CA VAL A 154 10.90 4.78 -9.12
C VAL A 154 10.39 3.46 -8.54
N LEU A 155 9.63 2.69 -9.32
CA LEU A 155 9.14 1.37 -8.90
C LEU A 155 10.32 0.39 -8.69
N SER A 156 11.27 0.34 -9.62
CA SER A 156 12.47 -0.50 -9.49
C SER A 156 13.33 -0.12 -8.29
N ASP A 157 13.56 1.18 -8.06
CA ASP A 157 14.31 1.66 -6.88
C ASP A 157 13.60 1.34 -5.56
N THR A 158 12.27 1.40 -5.57
CA THR A 158 11.46 0.97 -4.42
C THR A 158 11.63 -0.53 -4.18
N ILE A 159 11.57 -1.36 -5.23
CA ILE A 159 11.80 -2.81 -5.13
C ILE A 159 13.19 -3.11 -4.56
N ARG A 160 14.24 -2.45 -5.05
CA ARG A 160 15.61 -2.59 -4.52
C ARG A 160 15.70 -2.21 -3.05
N SER A 161 15.04 -1.13 -2.65
CA SER A 161 15.02 -0.69 -1.25
C SER A 161 14.33 -1.69 -0.33
N ILE A 162 13.21 -2.27 -0.79
CA ILE A 162 12.50 -3.33 -0.07
C ILE A 162 13.38 -4.59 0.03
N ASP A 163 13.94 -5.05 -1.09
CA ASP A 163 14.77 -6.26 -1.17
C ASP A 163 16.00 -6.15 -0.26
N LYS A 164 16.72 -5.02 -0.31
CA LYS A 164 17.88 -4.74 0.55
C LYS A 164 17.55 -4.95 2.02
N VAL A 165 16.48 -4.32 2.52
CA VAL A 165 16.11 -4.41 3.95
C VAL A 165 15.68 -5.83 4.31
N LEU A 166 14.95 -6.52 3.44
CA LEU A 166 14.49 -7.89 3.70
C LEU A 166 15.62 -8.93 3.71
N ARG A 167 16.77 -8.63 3.10
CA ARG A 167 18.00 -9.45 3.15
C ARG A 167 18.82 -9.22 4.40
N GLU A 168 18.61 -8.12 5.13
CA GLU A 168 19.25 -7.90 6.43
C GLU A 168 18.68 -8.86 7.48
N ASP A 169 19.50 -9.28 8.47
CA ASP A 169 19.05 -10.21 9.52
C ASP A 169 17.82 -9.64 10.24
N ARG A 170 16.67 -10.29 10.00
CA ARG A 170 15.35 -9.91 10.53
C ARG A 170 14.85 -8.52 10.13
N GLY A 171 15.43 -7.87 9.11
CA GLY A 171 15.00 -6.53 8.66
C GLY A 171 13.61 -6.59 8.03
N SER A 172 12.64 -5.86 8.57
CA SER A 172 11.27 -5.88 8.05
C SER A 172 10.89 -4.58 7.35
N VAL A 173 9.92 -4.68 6.44
CA VAL A 173 9.42 -3.55 5.66
C VAL A 173 7.91 -3.43 5.82
N LEU A 174 7.41 -2.21 6.02
CA LEU A 174 5.99 -1.89 5.90
C LEU A 174 5.75 -1.11 4.62
N VAL A 175 4.88 -1.63 3.73
CA VAL A 175 4.34 -0.89 2.60
C VAL A 175 2.93 -0.44 2.94
N HIS A 176 2.64 0.86 2.84
CA HIS A 176 1.31 1.38 3.17
C HIS A 176 0.82 2.48 2.22
N CYS A 177 -0.50 2.68 2.23
CA CYS A 177 -1.16 3.83 1.64
C CYS A 177 -2.18 4.38 2.64
N ALA A 178 -3.28 5.00 2.19
CA ALA A 178 -4.40 5.32 3.07
C ALA A 178 -5.07 4.05 3.63
N GLN A 179 -5.46 3.10 2.78
CA GLN A 179 -6.28 1.95 3.17
C GLN A 179 -5.52 0.61 3.23
N GLY A 180 -4.31 0.55 2.69
CA GLY A 180 -3.66 -0.72 2.38
C GLY A 180 -4.38 -1.51 1.29
N LYS A 181 -5.07 -0.83 0.36
CA LYS A 181 -5.96 -1.46 -0.63
C LYS A 181 -5.40 -1.43 -2.05
N SER A 182 -5.11 -0.24 -2.57
CA SER A 182 -4.77 -0.02 -3.99
C SER A 182 -3.27 0.29 -4.15
N ARG A 183 -2.84 1.56 -4.06
CA ARG A 183 -1.43 2.00 -4.19
C ARG A 183 -0.38 1.06 -3.54
N SER A 184 -0.54 0.75 -2.27
CA SER A 184 0.42 -0.09 -1.55
C SER A 184 0.36 -1.57 -1.92
N SER A 185 -0.82 -2.10 -2.29
CA SER A 185 -0.90 -3.46 -2.80
C SER A 185 -0.27 -3.54 -4.19
N SER A 186 -0.37 -2.49 -5.02
CA SER A 186 0.33 -2.41 -6.31
C SER A 186 1.85 -2.55 -6.16
N VAL A 187 2.46 -1.85 -5.18
CA VAL A 187 3.90 -2.00 -4.90
C VAL A 187 4.24 -3.41 -4.41
N VAL A 188 3.46 -3.97 -3.50
CA VAL A 188 3.70 -5.35 -3.01
C VAL A 188 3.54 -6.38 -4.13
N VAL A 189 2.53 -6.24 -4.99
CA VAL A 189 2.33 -7.10 -6.16
C VAL A 189 3.51 -7.00 -7.11
N ALA A 190 3.95 -5.78 -7.44
CA ALA A 190 5.13 -5.57 -8.29
C ALA A 190 6.38 -6.21 -7.70
N PHE A 191 6.59 -6.06 -6.39
CA PHE A 191 7.68 -6.67 -5.66
C PHE A 191 7.65 -8.20 -5.74
N LEU A 192 6.50 -8.84 -5.50
CA LEU A 192 6.36 -10.30 -5.62
C LEU A 192 6.60 -10.80 -7.05
N MET A 193 6.09 -10.08 -8.05
CA MET A 193 6.34 -10.41 -9.47
C MET A 193 7.85 -10.39 -9.78
N ALA A 194 8.58 -9.40 -9.27
CA ALA A 194 10.00 -9.24 -9.51
C ALA A 194 10.88 -10.24 -8.74
N THR A 195 10.43 -10.77 -7.60
CA THR A 195 11.30 -11.48 -6.65
C THR A 195 10.95 -12.95 -6.43
N SER A 196 9.71 -13.37 -6.69
CA SER A 196 9.26 -14.77 -6.52
C SER A 196 10.07 -15.76 -7.34
N TYR A 197 10.10 -17.04 -6.98
CA TYR A 197 10.76 -18.05 -7.83
C TYR A 197 9.84 -18.42 -9.00
N GLY A 198 10.31 -18.22 -10.24
CA GLY A 198 9.48 -18.40 -11.45
C GLY A 198 8.76 -17.13 -11.93
N ASP A 199 8.18 -17.15 -13.12
CA ASP A 199 7.52 -15.97 -13.71
C ASP A 199 6.10 -15.79 -13.15
N LEU A 200 6.02 -15.15 -11.97
CA LEU A 200 4.75 -14.85 -11.32
C LEU A 200 4.13 -13.62 -11.98
N ASN A 201 3.05 -13.84 -12.73
CA ASN A 201 2.29 -12.75 -13.34
C ASN A 201 1.48 -11.95 -12.30
N PHE A 202 0.94 -10.80 -12.74
CA PHE A 202 0.14 -9.92 -11.89
C PHE A 202 -1.02 -10.62 -11.17
N ASP A 203 -1.82 -11.43 -11.89
CA ASP A 203 -3.05 -12.00 -11.32
C ASP A 203 -2.70 -12.99 -10.20
N ASN A 204 -1.68 -13.84 -10.41
CA ASN A 204 -1.21 -14.78 -9.39
C ASN A 204 -0.58 -14.06 -8.19
N ALA A 205 0.26 -13.04 -8.43
CA ALA A 205 0.86 -12.24 -7.36
C ALA A 205 -0.21 -11.51 -6.52
N LEU A 206 -1.25 -10.98 -7.17
CA LEU A 206 -2.36 -10.35 -6.47
C LEU A 206 -3.14 -11.35 -5.62
N GLU A 207 -3.37 -12.57 -6.10
CA GLU A 207 -4.01 -13.61 -5.30
C GLU A 207 -3.18 -13.98 -4.07
N GLU A 208 -1.84 -14.05 -4.18
CA GLU A 208 -0.96 -14.23 -3.01
C GLU A 208 -1.13 -13.12 -1.97
N VAL A 209 -1.16 -11.86 -2.41
CA VAL A 209 -1.41 -10.71 -1.52
C VAL A 209 -2.80 -10.80 -0.89
N LYS A 210 -3.82 -11.20 -1.65
CA LYS A 210 -5.19 -11.33 -1.15
C LYS A 210 -5.33 -12.41 -0.08
N MET A 211 -4.60 -13.51 -0.18
CA MET A 211 -4.61 -14.56 0.86
C MET A 211 -4.29 -13.99 2.25
N GLN A 212 -3.41 -12.99 2.32
CA GLN A 212 -3.04 -12.34 3.59
C GLN A 212 -3.81 -11.04 3.84
N ARG A 213 -4.31 -10.41 2.77
CA ARG A 213 -5.05 -9.15 2.84
C ARG A 213 -6.18 -9.14 1.81
N ASN A 214 -7.31 -9.79 2.15
CA ASN A 214 -8.49 -9.94 1.27
C ASN A 214 -8.99 -8.64 0.60
N MET A 215 -8.77 -7.48 1.21
CA MET A 215 -9.20 -6.19 0.64
C MET A 215 -8.24 -5.64 -0.43
N ALA A 216 -7.09 -6.27 -0.67
CA ALA A 216 -6.12 -5.86 -1.68
C ALA A 216 -6.77 -5.88 -3.06
N GLN A 217 -6.76 -4.70 -3.69
CA GLN A 217 -7.38 -4.45 -4.97
C GLN A 217 -6.77 -3.16 -5.52
N PRO A 218 -5.68 -3.25 -6.30
CA PRO A 218 -5.23 -2.16 -7.15
C PRO A 218 -6.42 -1.59 -7.93
N ASN A 219 -6.46 -0.27 -8.11
CA ASN A 219 -7.42 0.31 -9.04
C ASN A 219 -7.09 -0.14 -10.49
N LYS A 220 -8.04 0.02 -11.40
CA LYS A 220 -7.91 -0.49 -12.79
C LYS A 220 -6.71 0.09 -13.53
N ASN A 221 -6.33 1.33 -13.20
CA ASN A 221 -5.19 1.99 -13.82
C ASN A 221 -3.85 1.39 -13.33
N PHE A 222 -3.69 1.18 -12.03
CA PHE A 222 -2.51 0.47 -11.51
C PHE A 222 -2.42 -0.97 -12.00
N GLU A 223 -3.54 -1.69 -12.05
CA GLU A 223 -3.58 -3.04 -12.63
C GLU A 223 -3.07 -3.04 -14.08
N ALA A 224 -3.60 -2.15 -14.92
CA ALA A 224 -3.20 -2.05 -16.31
C ALA A 224 -1.70 -1.72 -16.45
N GLN A 225 -1.20 -0.77 -15.67
CA GLN A 225 0.20 -0.38 -15.68
C GLN A 225 1.12 -1.50 -15.21
N LEU A 226 0.77 -2.26 -14.17
CA LEU A 226 1.57 -3.40 -13.71
C LEU A 226 1.57 -4.56 -14.71
N LYS A 227 0.43 -4.83 -15.36
CA LYS A 227 0.35 -5.81 -16.46
C LYS A 227 1.17 -5.39 -17.68
N GLN A 228 1.27 -4.08 -17.94
CA GLN A 228 2.13 -3.55 -19.00
C GLN A 228 3.61 -3.60 -18.60
N TRP A 229 3.94 -3.19 -17.38
CA TRP A 229 5.28 -3.24 -16.82
C TRP A 229 5.84 -4.66 -16.84
N HIS A 230 5.06 -5.69 -16.49
CA HIS A 230 5.47 -7.11 -16.57
C HIS A 230 6.04 -7.51 -17.95
N LYS A 231 5.59 -6.87 -19.03
CA LYS A 231 6.00 -7.15 -20.42
C LYS A 231 7.16 -6.27 -20.90
N SER A 232 7.66 -5.38 -20.04
CA SER A 232 8.61 -4.33 -20.41
C SER A 232 10.09 -4.80 -20.35
N ALA A 233 11.02 -3.96 -20.80
CA ALA A 233 12.45 -4.24 -20.62
C ALA A 233 12.89 -3.96 -19.19
N GLU A 234 12.27 -2.97 -18.56
CA GLU A 234 12.50 -2.52 -17.19
C GLU A 234 12.16 -3.63 -16.19
N PHE A 235 11.04 -4.34 -16.38
CA PHE A 235 10.70 -5.51 -15.57
C PHE A 235 11.73 -6.63 -15.72
N ARG A 236 12.17 -6.93 -16.95
CA ARG A 236 13.19 -7.97 -17.18
C ARG A 236 14.51 -7.61 -16.50
N ALA A 237 14.93 -6.35 -16.58
CA ALA A 237 16.15 -5.87 -15.92
C ALA A 237 16.08 -6.05 -14.39
N ILE A 238 15.02 -5.56 -13.73
CA ILE A 238 14.89 -5.73 -12.28
C ILE A 238 14.73 -7.20 -11.88
N ARG A 239 14.05 -8.01 -12.71
CA ARG A 239 13.87 -9.43 -12.47
C ARG A 239 15.20 -10.18 -12.49
N ASP A 240 16.05 -9.90 -13.47
CA ASP A 240 17.38 -10.48 -13.59
C ASP A 240 18.25 -10.07 -12.39
N GLU A 241 18.19 -8.81 -11.95
CA GLU A 241 18.85 -8.34 -10.73
C GLU A 241 18.40 -9.17 -9.51
N MET A 242 17.09 -9.29 -9.27
CA MET A 242 16.56 -10.01 -8.10
C MET A 242 16.86 -11.52 -8.10
N CYS A 243 16.96 -12.15 -9.28
CA CYS A 243 17.25 -13.58 -9.42
C CYS A 243 18.75 -13.93 -9.34
N THR A 244 19.66 -12.99 -9.58
CA THR A 244 21.11 -13.26 -9.60
C THR A 244 21.75 -13.34 -8.22
N GLU A 245 21.06 -12.88 -7.16
CA GLU A 245 21.58 -12.85 -5.78
C GLU A 245 21.13 -14.03 -4.91
N THR A 246 21.05 -15.24 -5.45
CA THR A 246 21.06 -16.48 -4.63
C THR A 246 22.46 -17.07 -4.66
N PRO A 247 23.29 -16.92 -3.61
CA PRO A 247 24.52 -17.67 -3.51
C PRO A 247 24.18 -19.16 -3.41
N SER A 248 24.86 -19.95 -4.24
CA SER A 248 25.01 -21.40 -4.13
C SER A 248 25.49 -21.85 -2.76
#